data_AF-A0A356TTM2-F1
#
_entry.id   AF-A0A356TTM2-F1
#
_cell.length_a   1.000
_cell.length_b   1.000
_cell.length_c   1.000
_cell.angle_alpha   90.00
_cell.angle_beta   90.00
_cell.angle_gamma   90.00
#
_symmetry.space_group_name_H-M   'P 1'
#
loop_
_entity.id
_entity.type
_entity.pdbx_description
1 polymer ?
#
loop_
_entity_poly.entity_id
_entity_poly.type
_entity_poly.pdbx_seq_one_letter_code
_entity_poly.pdbx_strand_id
1 'polypeptide(L)' 'MNIHEYQGKQYFAKYGIPIPKGIPAFTVPEAKDAATELIKETGSEVVVVKAQIHA' A
#
# COMPACT_ATOMS: atom_id res chain seq x y z
N MET A 1 -14.43 -15.15 6.26
CA MET A 1 -12.98 -15.22 5.99
C MET A 1 -12.56 -13.84 5.55
N ASN A 2 -11.68 -13.18 6.32
CA ASN A 2 -11.22 -11.82 6.03
C ASN A 2 -9.78 -11.89 5.47
N ILE A 3 -9.45 -11.02 4.52
CA ILE A 3 -8.09 -10.80 4.00
C ILE A 3 -7.66 -9.38 4.34
N HIS A 4 -6.35 -9.13 4.39
CA HIS A 4 -5.82 -7.79 4.66
C HIS A 4 -6.11 -6.82 3.50
N GLU A 5 -6.18 -5.51 3.81
CA GLU A 5 -6.45 -4.46 2.82
C GLU A 5 -5.49 -4.55 1.62
N TYR A 6 -4.19 -4.73 1.86
CA TYR A 6 -3.20 -4.81 0.77
C TYR A 6 -3.43 -6.02 -0.15
N GLN A 7 -3.89 -7.16 0.39
CA GLN A 7 -4.16 -8.37 -0.40
C GLN A 7 -5.39 -8.15 -1.29
N GLY A 8 -6.46 -7.57 -0.74
CA GLY A 8 -7.65 -7.21 -1.51
C GLY A 8 -7.34 -6.21 -2.63
N LYS A 9 -6.53 -5.19 -2.33
CA LYS A 9 -6.05 -4.22 -3.32
C LYS A 9 -5.28 -4.89 -4.46
N GLN A 10 -4.31 -5.76 -4.15
CA GLN A 10 -3.58 -6.50 -5.18
C GLN A 10 -4.50 -7.36 -6.04
N TYR A 11 -5.55 -7.94 -5.45
CA TYR A 11 -6.56 -8.67 -6.21
C TYR A 11 -7.33 -7.75 -7.16
N PHE A 12 -7.83 -6.61 -6.69
CA PHE A 12 -8.52 -5.62 -7.52
C PHE A 12 -7.66 -5.12 -8.69
N ALA A 13 -6.39 -4.83 -8.43
CA ALA A 13 -5.44 -4.40 -9.47
C ALA A 13 -5.28 -5.45 -10.58
N LYS A 14 -5.27 -6.75 -10.25
CA LYS A 14 -5.19 -7.84 -11.25
C LYS A 14 -6.37 -7.84 -12.23
N TYR A 15 -7.53 -7.33 -11.82
CA TYR A 15 -8.72 -7.22 -12.66
C TYR A 15 -8.92 -5.82 -13.24
N GLY A 16 -7.90 -4.96 -13.20
CA GLY A 16 -7.97 -3.61 -13.77
C GLY A 16 -8.85 -2.64 -12.99
N ILE A 17 -9.26 -2.99 -11.76
CA ILE A 17 -10.01 -2.08 -10.89
C ILE A 17 -9.02 -1.05 -10.34
N PRO A 18 -9.26 0.26 -10.51
CA PRO A 18 -8.36 1.28 -10.03
C PRO A 18 -8.29 1.27 -8.50
N ILE A 19 -7.07 1.29 -7.96
CA ILE A 19 -6.79 1.32 -6.53
C ILE A 19 -5.76 2.41 -6.22
N PRO A 20 -5.76 2.98 -5.00
CA PRO A 20 -4.64 3.80 -4.54
C PRO A 20 -3.34 2.98 -4.54
N LYS A 21 -2.26 3.59 -5.01
CA LYS A 21 -0.91 3.01 -4.96
C LYS A 21 -0.49 2.80 -3.50
N GLY A 22 0.16 1.68 -3.24
CA GLY A 22 0.60 1.33 -1.90
C GLY A 22 1.54 0.14 -1.93
N ILE A 23 2.48 0.13 -0.99
CA ILE A 23 3.51 -0.90 -0.84
C ILE A 23 3.40 -1.43 0.60
N PRO A 24 3.20 -2.74 0.81
CA PRO A 24 3.22 -3.32 2.15
C PRO A 24 4.65 -3.27 2.71
N ALA A 25 4.77 -2.93 3.99
CA ALA A 25 6.03 -2.91 4.72
C ALA A 25 5.87 -3.68 6.04
N PHE A 26 6.86 -4.51 6.37
CA PHE A 26 6.89 -5.34 7.57
C PHE A 26 7.88 -4.81 8.61
N THR A 27 8.74 -3.87 8.21
CA THR A 27 9.72 -3.21 9.08
C THR A 27 9.69 -1.70 8.91
N VAL A 28 10.22 -0.97 9.90
CA VAL A 28 10.32 0.50 9.84
C VAL A 28 11.19 0.98 8.66
N PRO A 29 12.37 0.36 8.37
CA PRO A 29 13.14 0.71 7.18
C PRO A 29 12.36 0.54 5.87
N GLU A 30 11.68 -0.60 5.70
CA GLU A 30 10.84 -0.84 4.51
C GLU A 30 9.74 0.22 4.36
N ALA A 31 9.15 0.67 5.46
CA ALA A 31 8.12 1.72 5.40
C ALA A 31 8.68 3.06 4.91
N LYS A 32 9.94 3.38 5.24
CA LYS A 32 10.62 4.58 4.73
C LYS A 32 10.91 4.44 3.24
N ASP A 33 11.45 3.31 2.81
CA ASP A 33 11.79 3.05 1.41
C ASP A 33 10.51 3.06 0.55
N ALA A 34 9.44 2.41 1.02
CA ALA A 34 8.12 2.42 0.39
C ALA A 34 7.55 3.84 0.25
N ALA A 35 7.70 4.69 1.27
CA ALA A 35 7.24 6.08 1.19
C ALA A 35 8.01 6.86 0.13
N THR A 36 9.35 6.73 0.09
CA THR A 36 10.18 7.38 -0.94
C THR A 36 9.81 6.92 -2.35
N GLU A 37 9.57 5.62 -2.55
CA GLU A 37 9.15 5.08 -3.84
C GLU A 37 7.77 5.60 -4.26
N LEU A 38 6.80 5.60 -3.35
CA LEU A 38 5.44 6.11 -3.64
C LEU A 38 5.44 7.60 -3.97
N ILE A 39 6.22 8.42 -3.27
CA ILE A 39 6.34 9.86 -3.57
C ILE A 39 6.90 10.04 -4.98
N LYS A 40 7.94 9.27 -5.34
CA LYS A 40 8.54 9.31 -6.67
C LYS A 40 7.58 8.84 -7.77
N GLU A 41 6.81 7.78 -7.55
CA GLU A 41 5.87 7.24 -8.54
C GLU A 41 4.65 8.15 -8.73
N THR A 42 4.12 8.71 -7.64
CA THR A 42 2.85 9.45 -7.66
C THR A 42 3.01 10.97 -7.79
N GLY A 43 4.19 11.51 -7.48
CA GLY A 43 4.41 12.95 -7.35
C GLY A 43 3.72 13.60 -6.14
N SER A 44 3.07 12.81 -5.28
CA SER A 44 2.42 13.29 -4.05
C SER A 44 3.43 13.29 -2.91
N GLU A 45 3.63 14.43 -2.25
CA GLU A 45 4.47 14.53 -1.05
C GLU A 45 3.81 13.90 0.20
N VAL A 46 2.50 13.62 0.13
CA VAL A 46 1.74 13.05 1.26
C VAL A 46 1.58 11.55 1.08
N VAL A 47 1.96 10.81 2.12
CA VAL A 47 1.78 9.35 2.24
C VAL A 47 0.99 9.01 3.51
N VAL A 48 0.27 7.89 3.50
CA VAL A 48 -0.50 7.39 4.65
C VAL A 48 0.02 6.03 5.07
N VAL A 49 0.43 5.89 6.32
CA VAL A 49 0.83 4.61 6.92
C VAL A 49 -0.39 3.98 7.59
N LYS A 50 -0.72 2.73 7.23
CA LYS A 50 -1.91 2.02 7.73
C LYS A 50 -1.53 0.70 8.38
N ALA A 51 -2.00 0.48 9.61
CA ALA A 51 -1.93 -0.83 10.23
C ALA A 51 -2.76 -1.85 9.42
N GLN A 52 -2.17 -3.01 9.13
CA GLN A 52 -2.85 -4.10 8.41
C GLN A 52 -3.45 -5.08 9.44
N ILE A 53 -4.68 -4.82 9.87
CA ILE A 53 -5.44 -5.65 10.82
C ILE A 53 -6.76 -6.11 10.19
N HIS A 54 -7.37 -7.17 10.74
CA HIS A 54 -8.69 -7.66 10.32
C HIS A 54 -9.87 -7.09 11.11
N ALA A 55 -9.58 -6.41 12.23
CA ALA A 55 -10.55 -6.02 13.24
C ALA A 55 -11.36 -4.78 12.82
#